data_AF-I1C0S5-F1
#
_entry.id   AF-I1C0S5-F1
#
_cell.length_a   1.000
_cell.length_b   1.000
_cell.length_c   1.000
_cell.angle_alpha   90.00
_cell.angle_beta   90.00
_cell.angle_gamma   90.00
#
_symmetry.space_group_name_H-M   'P 1'
#
loop_
_entity.id
_entity.type
_entity.pdbx_description
1 polymer ?
#
loop_
_entity_poly.entity_id
_entity_poly.type
_entity_poly.pdbx_seq_one_letter_code
_entity_poly.pdbx_strand_id
1 'polypeptide(L)'
;MSNGVEKYVMQKKPIPIELLHAYIPKYDPSIHNSNKRSNSIVLPYLTNNNPNNTMMVASTGGAGIHVRASTDLNSYLNSSNEDSCYPISFQHLGRDSIQLTLFASSAAVRKTWIDKIKAHQEDMNKKKPIFKTVPVFKEHAFQESNKINHFITFNSGQQYLLAADDGVYVGHHNYKQSKPHKVLSLDRVAQIQAIESTQTLLVLADRMLWEYPLDAVNNKPESQPLGRLIQTHVPFFYVGTCLQRTMVCIPKISTLHSVISAYEPIKKEIIVTTAHQHNNNSSTSGGKRRSLMNTLLALRQSNSMNESNLKKIKDCYVPCEAYAVELSATMMLITTSRGVILIDMRTDQPQRKLLP
;
A
#
# COMPACT_ATOMS: atom_id res chain seq x y z
N MET A 1 55.67 -6.97 -29.58
CA MET A 1 54.44 -7.67 -29.15
C MET A 1 53.97 -7.05 -27.84
N SER A 2 53.16 -6.00 -27.91
CA SER A 2 52.59 -5.35 -26.73
C SER A 2 51.25 -6.02 -26.43
N ASN A 3 51.18 -6.76 -25.32
CA ASN A 3 49.94 -7.36 -24.83
C ASN A 3 48.89 -6.25 -24.70
N GLY A 4 47.86 -6.30 -25.55
CA GLY A 4 46.77 -5.31 -25.62
C GLY A 4 45.85 -5.42 -24.41
N VAL A 5 46.34 -4.98 -23.24
CA VAL A 5 45.54 -4.92 -22.02
C VAL A 5 44.60 -3.72 -22.16
N GLU A 6 43.30 -4.00 -22.26
CA GLU A 6 42.26 -2.99 -22.23
C GLU A 6 42.34 -2.20 -20.93
N LYS A 7 42.55 -0.88 -21.02
CA LYS A 7 42.57 0.03 -19.87
C LYS A 7 41.27 0.81 -19.85
N TYR A 8 40.48 0.63 -18.79
CA TYR A 8 39.24 1.35 -18.57
C TYR A 8 39.52 2.64 -17.75
N VAL A 9 39.08 3.79 -18.25
CA VAL A 9 39.15 5.07 -17.53
C VAL A 9 37.81 5.34 -16.87
N MET A 10 37.75 5.27 -15.54
CA MET A 10 36.54 5.61 -14.79
C MET A 10 36.45 7.12 -14.58
N GLN A 11 35.54 7.79 -15.30
CA GLN A 11 35.33 9.24 -15.17
C GLN A 11 34.37 9.59 -14.03
N LYS A 12 33.47 8.67 -13.64
CA LYS A 12 32.45 8.88 -12.62
C LYS A 12 32.32 7.66 -11.71
N LYS A 13 31.77 7.88 -10.52
CA LYS A 13 31.44 6.79 -9.58
C LYS A 13 30.44 5.84 -10.26
N PRO A 14 30.68 4.51 -10.25
CA PRO A 14 29.75 3.53 -10.80
C PRO A 14 28.37 3.60 -10.14
N ILE A 15 27.31 3.33 -10.90
CA ILE A 15 25.95 3.20 -10.37
C ILE A 15 25.84 1.83 -9.69
N PRO A 16 25.44 1.76 -8.40
CA PRO A 16 25.14 0.48 -7.76
C PRO A 16 24.05 -0.26 -8.54
N ILE A 17 24.25 -1.55 -8.81
CA ILE A 17 23.33 -2.32 -9.67
C ILE A 17 21.89 -2.32 -9.15
N GLU A 18 21.70 -2.30 -7.82
CA GLU A 18 20.39 -2.20 -7.15
C GLU A 18 19.65 -0.89 -7.46
N LEU A 19 20.39 0.17 -7.80
CA LEU A 19 19.88 1.51 -8.11
C LEU A 19 19.90 1.82 -9.61
N LEU A 20 20.31 0.86 -10.45
CA LEU A 20 20.34 1.02 -11.90
C LEU A 20 18.95 0.73 -12.48
N HIS A 21 18.32 1.69 -13.14
CA HIS A 21 17.13 1.45 -13.94
C HIS A 21 17.50 1.37 -15.42
N ALA A 22 17.37 0.19 -16.01
CA ALA A 22 17.57 -0.04 -17.44
C ALA A 22 16.22 -0.25 -18.13
N TYR A 23 15.89 0.60 -19.11
CA TYR A 23 14.63 0.52 -19.83
C TYR A 23 14.81 0.82 -21.32
N ILE A 24 13.82 0.38 -22.10
CA ILE A 24 13.73 0.69 -23.52
C ILE A 24 12.94 1.99 -23.64
N PRO A 25 13.52 3.07 -24.21
CA PRO A 25 12.78 4.30 -24.47
C PRO A 25 11.52 4.00 -25.29
N LYS A 26 10.37 4.52 -24.87
CA LYS A 26 9.19 4.52 -25.72
C LYS A 26 9.50 5.42 -26.91
N TYR A 27 9.25 4.95 -28.12
CA TYR A 27 9.35 5.77 -29.33
C TYR A 27 8.33 6.92 -29.19
N ASP A 28 8.82 8.12 -28.90
CA ASP A 28 8.02 9.34 -28.80
C ASP A 28 8.25 10.19 -30.06
N PRO A 29 7.30 10.24 -31.00
CA PRO A 29 7.42 11.04 -32.21
C PRO A 29 7.45 12.56 -31.95
N SER A 30 7.15 13.01 -30.71
CA SER A 30 7.22 14.44 -30.36
C SER A 30 8.65 14.98 -30.22
N ILE A 31 9.65 14.11 -30.02
CA ILE A 31 11.07 14.49 -30.00
C ILE A 31 11.56 14.89 -31.40
N HIS A 32 10.89 14.43 -32.47
CA HIS A 32 11.22 14.82 -33.84
C HIS A 32 10.78 16.25 -34.19
N ASN A 33 9.85 16.85 -33.43
CA ASN A 33 9.20 18.11 -33.80
C ASN A 33 9.52 19.30 -32.88
N SER A 34 10.24 19.09 -31.76
CA SER A 34 10.60 20.18 -30.85
C SER A 34 11.85 20.98 -31.28
N ASN A 35 12.63 20.49 -32.24
CA ASN A 35 13.90 21.13 -32.63
C ASN A 35 13.83 22.15 -33.78
N LYS A 36 12.65 22.62 -34.20
CA LYS A 36 12.56 23.72 -35.19
C LYS A 36 12.64 25.13 -34.63
N ARG A 37 12.61 25.35 -33.30
CA ARG A 37 12.92 26.65 -32.70
C ARG A 37 13.44 26.50 -31.28
N SER A 38 14.77 26.56 -31.10
CA SER A 38 15.45 27.42 -30.11
C SER A 38 16.93 27.08 -30.03
N ASN A 39 17.76 28.08 -30.32
CA ASN A 39 19.19 28.05 -30.11
C ASN A 39 19.54 28.10 -28.61
N SER A 40 20.73 27.57 -28.30
CA SER A 40 21.58 27.83 -27.12
C SER A 40 21.24 27.13 -25.79
N ILE A 41 21.93 26.01 -25.53
CA ILE A 41 22.64 25.83 -24.27
C ILE A 41 24.10 25.52 -24.62
N VAL A 42 24.92 26.56 -24.52
CA VAL A 42 26.37 26.51 -24.53
C VAL A 42 26.79 25.93 -23.17
N LEU A 43 27.54 24.82 -23.19
CA LEU A 43 28.27 24.35 -22.02
C LEU A 43 29.38 25.38 -21.70
N PRO A 44 29.49 25.91 -20.48
CA PRO A 44 30.65 26.72 -20.10
C PRO A 44 31.87 25.80 -20.01
N TYR A 45 32.76 25.90 -20.98
CA TYR A 45 34.11 25.36 -20.90
C TYR A 45 34.85 26.14 -19.81
N LEU A 46 35.28 25.47 -18.74
CA LEU A 46 36.30 26.00 -17.84
C LEU A 46 37.61 26.09 -18.64
N THR A 47 38.02 27.32 -18.91
CA THR A 47 39.33 27.67 -19.43
C THR A 47 40.36 27.46 -18.34
N ASN A 48 41.27 26.49 -18.52
CA ASN A 48 42.45 26.41 -17.68
C ASN A 48 43.56 27.26 -18.32
N ASN A 49 43.95 28.34 -17.63
CA ASN A 49 45.08 29.18 -17.98
C ASN A 49 46.39 28.38 -17.87
N ASN A 50 47.04 28.11 -18.99
CA ASN A 50 48.51 28.11 -19.06
C ASN A 50 48.97 28.27 -20.52
N PRO A 51 49.76 29.31 -20.87
CA PRO A 51 50.41 29.39 -22.17
C PRO A 51 51.69 28.56 -22.08
N ASN A 52 51.76 27.47 -22.82
CA ASN A 52 53.00 26.86 -23.37
C ASN A 52 52.70 25.40 -23.74
N ASN A 53 52.30 25.19 -24.99
CA ASN A 53 52.88 24.21 -25.90
C ASN A 53 51.96 24.04 -27.11
N THR A 54 52.29 24.77 -28.15
CA THR A 54 52.07 24.41 -29.55
C THR A 54 52.57 22.99 -29.77
N MET A 55 51.70 22.06 -30.20
CA MET A 55 52.09 21.03 -31.16
C MET A 55 50.89 20.75 -32.08
N MET A 56 50.95 21.38 -33.24
CA MET A 56 50.28 20.95 -34.45
C MET A 56 50.73 19.52 -34.76
N VAL A 57 49.79 18.58 -34.94
CA VAL A 57 50.07 17.37 -35.72
C VAL A 57 49.21 17.44 -36.97
N ALA A 58 49.91 17.75 -38.06
CA ALA A 58 49.40 17.72 -39.41
C ALA A 58 48.93 16.30 -39.77
N SER A 59 47.75 16.24 -40.37
CA SER A 59 47.23 15.06 -41.06
C SER A 59 48.08 14.79 -42.30
N THR A 60 48.94 13.79 -42.23
CA THR A 60 49.42 13.05 -43.42
C THR A 60 48.69 11.72 -43.47
N GLY A 61 48.29 11.33 -44.68
CA GLY A 61 47.28 10.31 -44.96
C GLY A 61 47.49 8.97 -44.26
N GLY A 62 46.39 8.42 -43.77
CA GLY A 62 46.31 7.07 -43.24
C GLY A 62 44.86 6.79 -42.84
N ALA A 63 44.20 5.90 -43.56
CA ALA A 63 42.86 5.42 -43.23
C ALA A 63 42.87 4.77 -41.84
N GLY A 64 42.29 5.44 -40.84
CA GLY A 64 42.13 4.94 -39.49
C GLY A 64 40.85 5.49 -38.89
N ILE A 65 39.80 4.67 -38.86
CA ILE A 65 38.51 5.00 -38.25
C ILE A 65 38.71 5.09 -36.73
N HIS A 66 38.83 6.30 -36.20
CA HIS A 66 38.72 6.54 -34.76
C HIS A 66 37.24 6.70 -34.39
N VAL A 67 36.62 5.64 -33.84
CA VAL A 67 35.28 5.73 -33.25
C VAL A 67 35.40 6.51 -31.93
N ARG A 68 35.15 7.82 -31.97
CA ARG A 68 34.81 8.58 -30.76
C ARG A 68 33.39 8.18 -30.36
N ALA A 69 33.19 7.76 -29.11
CA ALA A 69 31.84 7.66 -28.54
C ALA A 69 31.24 9.07 -28.49
N SER A 70 30.44 9.42 -29.50
CA SER A 70 29.71 10.69 -29.51
C SER A 70 28.50 10.56 -28.58
N THR A 71 28.32 11.54 -27.71
CA THR A 71 27.06 11.77 -26.97
C THR A 71 26.02 12.47 -27.85
N ASP A 72 26.33 12.69 -29.13
CA ASP A 72 25.55 13.49 -30.06
C ASP A 72 24.52 12.63 -30.78
N LEU A 73 23.33 12.53 -30.15
CA LEU A 73 22.13 11.91 -30.72
C LEU A 73 21.78 12.49 -32.12
N ASN A 74 22.20 13.72 -32.41
CA ASN A 74 21.98 14.40 -33.69
C ASN A 74 22.69 13.75 -34.89
N SER A 75 23.77 13.00 -34.68
CA SER A 75 24.50 12.34 -35.77
C SER A 75 23.76 11.11 -36.34
N TYR A 76 22.85 10.52 -35.56
CA TYR A 76 22.07 9.34 -35.95
C TYR A 76 20.63 9.67 -36.38
N LEU A 77 20.16 10.90 -36.15
CA LEU A 77 18.81 11.37 -36.55
C LEU A 77 18.75 11.86 -38.01
N ASN A 78 19.90 12.07 -38.65
CA ASN A 78 20.00 12.56 -40.03
C ASN A 78 20.37 11.47 -41.05
N SER A 79 20.59 10.22 -40.64
CA SER A 79 20.72 9.10 -41.57
C SER A 79 19.34 8.64 -41.98
N SER A 80 18.95 8.97 -43.21
CA SER A 80 17.74 8.51 -43.90
C SER A 80 17.77 7.01 -44.26
N ASN A 81 18.39 6.19 -43.41
CA ASN A 81 18.41 4.75 -43.52
C ASN A 81 17.63 4.18 -42.34
N GLU A 82 16.75 3.22 -42.61
CA GLU A 82 16.08 2.36 -41.63
C GLU A 82 17.07 1.44 -40.88
N ASP A 83 18.22 1.98 -40.47
CA ASP A 83 19.21 1.25 -39.69
C ASP A 83 18.61 1.06 -38.29
N SER A 84 18.19 -0.19 -38.05
CA SER A 84 17.50 -0.64 -36.84
C SER A 84 18.34 -0.34 -35.60
N CYS A 85 18.15 0.84 -35.04
CA CYS A 85 18.89 1.28 -33.87
C CYS A 85 18.20 0.70 -32.61
N TYR A 86 18.97 0.04 -31.75
CA TYR A 86 18.44 -0.65 -30.56
C TYR A 86 18.86 0.07 -29.28
N PRO A 87 18.16 1.17 -28.89
CA PRO A 87 18.53 1.96 -27.72
C PRO A 87 18.22 1.24 -26.41
N ILE A 88 19.05 1.51 -25.40
CA ILE A 88 18.88 1.15 -23.99
C ILE A 88 19.20 2.39 -23.17
N SER A 89 18.24 2.87 -22.39
CA SER A 89 18.47 3.97 -21.46
C SER A 89 18.75 3.45 -20.05
N PHE A 90 19.74 4.08 -19.41
CA PHE A 90 20.17 3.82 -18.05
C PHE A 90 19.95 5.06 -17.20
N GLN A 91 19.30 4.88 -16.05
CA GLN A 91 19.00 5.94 -15.09
C GLN A 91 19.40 5.47 -13.68
N HIS A 92 19.89 6.39 -12.86
CA HIS A 92 20.11 6.13 -11.44
C HIS A 92 18.82 6.42 -10.66
N LEU A 93 18.34 5.44 -9.89
CA LEU A 93 17.20 5.61 -9.00
C LEU A 93 17.61 6.41 -7.75
N GLY A 94 16.85 7.44 -7.37
CA GLY A 94 17.10 8.24 -6.17
C GLY A 94 18.14 9.36 -6.32
N ARG A 95 18.64 9.62 -7.52
CA ARG A 95 19.39 10.83 -7.86
C ARG A 95 18.92 11.37 -9.21
N ASP A 96 18.82 12.68 -9.34
CA ASP A 96 18.65 13.35 -10.62
C ASP A 96 19.99 13.32 -11.38
N SER A 97 20.41 12.12 -11.79
CA SER A 97 21.62 11.94 -12.58
C SER A 97 21.27 11.85 -14.07
N ILE A 98 22.22 12.29 -14.89
CA ILE A 98 22.29 12.11 -16.34
C ILE A 98 21.76 10.72 -16.76
N GLN A 99 20.69 10.73 -17.55
CA GLN A 99 20.23 9.55 -18.27
C GLN A 99 21.22 9.25 -19.40
N LEU A 100 21.73 8.03 -19.44
CA LEU A 100 22.66 7.59 -20.49
C LEU A 100 21.91 6.65 -21.44
N THR A 101 21.86 6.99 -22.72
CA THR A 101 21.32 6.09 -23.75
C THR A 101 22.47 5.50 -24.54
N LEU A 102 22.58 4.17 -24.50
CA LEU A 102 23.53 3.40 -25.30
C LEU A 102 22.79 2.59 -26.35
N PHE A 103 23.48 2.22 -27.42
CA PHE A 103 22.91 1.49 -28.54
C PHE A 103 23.51 0.09 -28.62
N ALA A 104 22.64 -0.91 -28.74
CA ALA A 104 23.04 -2.29 -28.99
C ALA A 104 23.13 -2.56 -30.50
N SER A 105 23.96 -3.53 -30.88
CA SER A 105 24.14 -3.96 -32.27
C SER A 105 22.95 -4.74 -32.84
N SER A 106 22.11 -5.35 -32.00
CA SER A 106 20.91 -6.07 -32.42
C SER A 106 19.81 -6.07 -31.35
N ALA A 107 18.55 -6.33 -31.76
CA ALA A 107 17.43 -6.52 -30.83
C ALA A 107 17.69 -7.64 -29.83
N ALA A 108 18.31 -8.73 -30.28
CA ALA A 108 18.64 -9.89 -29.45
C ALA A 108 19.70 -9.55 -28.39
N VAL A 109 20.73 -8.79 -28.78
CA VAL A 109 21.76 -8.31 -27.85
C VAL A 109 21.17 -7.34 -26.83
N ARG A 110 20.27 -6.44 -27.26
CA ARG A 110 19.54 -5.55 -26.35
C ARG A 110 18.77 -6.33 -25.29
N LYS A 111 17.97 -7.32 -25.71
CA LYS A 111 17.20 -8.16 -24.79
C LYS A 111 18.12 -8.88 -23.80
N THR A 112 19.21 -9.47 -24.30
CA THR A 112 20.21 -10.15 -23.48
C THR A 112 20.81 -9.23 -22.40
N TRP A 113 21.13 -7.98 -22.74
CA TRP A 113 21.61 -7.01 -21.76
C TRP A 113 20.59 -6.71 -20.67
N ILE A 114 19.34 -6.44 -21.04
CA ILE A 114 18.27 -6.14 -20.10
C ILE A 114 18.03 -7.35 -19.17
N ASP A 115 17.96 -8.55 -19.74
CA ASP A 115 17.72 -9.78 -18.99
C ASP A 115 18.88 -10.07 -18.02
N LYS A 116 20.14 -9.88 -18.43
CA LYS A 116 21.31 -10.02 -17.56
C LYS A 116 21.33 -9.01 -16.42
N ILE A 117 20.99 -7.75 -16.69
CA ILE A 117 20.93 -6.72 -15.65
C ILE A 117 19.85 -7.06 -14.62
N LYS A 118 18.66 -7.43 -15.07
CA LYS A 118 17.56 -7.85 -14.19
C LYS A 118 17.93 -9.08 -13.35
N ALA A 119 18.50 -10.11 -13.98
CA ALA A 119 18.94 -11.30 -13.27
C ALA A 119 19.98 -10.98 -12.19
N HIS A 120 20.91 -10.05 -12.49
CA HIS A 120 21.91 -9.63 -11.50
C HIS A 120 21.30 -8.80 -10.36
N GLN A 121 20.34 -7.94 -10.65
CA GLN A 121 19.57 -7.22 -9.64
C GLN A 121 18.80 -8.15 -8.72
N GLU A 122 18.15 -9.17 -9.28
CA GLU A 122 17.44 -10.18 -8.49
C GLU A 122 18.38 -10.97 -7.59
N ASP A 123 19.56 -11.38 -8.08
CA ASP A 123 20.57 -12.07 -7.27
C ASP A 123 21.10 -11.19 -6.12
N MET A 124 21.36 -9.90 -6.38
CA MET A 124 21.76 -8.97 -5.32
C MET A 124 20.65 -8.74 -4.30
N ASN A 125 19.41 -8.55 -4.76
CA ASN A 125 18.25 -8.39 -3.88
C ASN A 125 18.00 -9.64 -3.02
N LYS A 126 18.26 -10.84 -3.54
CA LYS A 126 18.21 -12.10 -2.77
C LYS A 126 19.30 -12.17 -1.69
N LYS A 127 20.50 -11.67 -1.98
CA LYS A 127 21.63 -11.66 -1.02
C LYS A 127 21.45 -10.60 0.07
N LYS A 128 20.82 -9.47 -0.25
CA LYS A 128 20.54 -8.37 0.68
C LYS A 128 19.05 -8.01 0.65
N PRO A 129 18.18 -8.87 1.17
CA PRO A 129 16.76 -8.54 1.22
C PRO A 129 16.57 -7.38 2.20
N ILE A 130 15.91 -6.31 1.73
CA ILE A 130 15.54 -5.15 2.59
C ILE A 130 14.60 -5.61 3.72
N PHE A 131 13.76 -6.61 3.43
CA PHE A 131 12.83 -7.20 4.38
C PHE A 131 13.14 -8.69 4.56
N LYS A 132 13.29 -9.11 5.82
CA LYS A 132 13.44 -10.53 6.15
C LYS A 132 12.07 -11.11 6.48
N THR A 133 11.60 -12.06 5.67
CA THR A 133 10.43 -12.86 6.03
C THR A 133 10.77 -13.73 7.24
N VAL A 134 9.96 -13.65 8.29
CA VAL A 134 10.10 -14.47 9.49
C VAL A 134 8.86 -15.35 9.61
N PRO A 135 9.00 -16.68 9.69
CA PRO A 135 7.87 -17.56 9.90
C PRO A 135 7.27 -17.28 11.28
N VAL A 136 5.96 -17.02 11.30
CA VAL A 136 5.22 -16.68 12.53
C VAL A 136 5.06 -17.92 13.43
N PHE A 137 4.92 -19.11 12.85
CA PHE A 137 4.91 -20.40 13.52
C PHE A 137 5.68 -21.44 12.70
N LYS A 138 6.04 -22.59 13.30
CA LYS A 138 6.75 -23.66 12.59
C LYS A 138 5.91 -24.17 11.42
N GLU A 139 6.56 -24.45 10.29
CA GLU A 139 5.92 -25.12 9.15
C GLU A 139 5.21 -26.39 9.64
N HIS A 140 3.99 -26.64 9.15
CA HIS A 140 3.13 -27.78 9.51
C HIS A 140 2.59 -27.78 10.96
N ALA A 141 2.81 -26.72 11.76
CA ALA A 141 2.22 -26.62 13.10
C ALA A 141 0.74 -26.19 13.09
N PHE A 142 0.30 -25.55 12.00
CA PHE A 142 -1.10 -25.23 11.75
C PHE A 142 -1.72 -26.40 10.96
N GLN A 143 -2.92 -26.84 11.35
CA GLN A 143 -3.56 -28.03 10.76
C GLN A 143 -3.55 -27.93 9.23
N GLU A 144 -3.02 -28.95 8.57
CA GLU A 144 -2.90 -28.99 7.10
C GLU A 144 -4.25 -28.85 6.38
N SER A 145 -5.36 -29.16 7.06
CA SER A 145 -6.71 -29.05 6.52
C SER A 145 -7.33 -27.66 6.60
N ASN A 146 -6.75 -26.74 7.38
CA ASN A 146 -7.39 -25.46 7.68
C ASN A 146 -6.75 -24.33 6.88
N LYS A 147 -7.50 -23.76 5.94
CA LYS A 147 -7.03 -22.65 5.11
C LYS A 147 -7.13 -21.34 5.89
N ILE A 148 -6.06 -20.55 5.84
CA ILE A 148 -6.03 -19.20 6.38
C ILE A 148 -6.50 -18.23 5.29
N ASN A 149 -7.55 -17.47 5.59
CA ASN A 149 -8.16 -16.51 4.67
C ASN A 149 -7.67 -15.07 4.91
N HIS A 150 -7.39 -14.70 6.16
CA HIS A 150 -6.97 -13.35 6.52
C HIS A 150 -6.02 -13.33 7.71
N PHE A 151 -5.11 -12.36 7.74
CA PHE A 151 -4.11 -12.17 8.80
C PHE A 151 -4.07 -10.69 9.19
N ILE A 152 -4.10 -10.41 10.49
CA ILE A 152 -3.89 -9.07 11.02
C ILE A 152 -3.00 -9.12 12.26
N THR A 153 -2.32 -8.01 12.53
CA THR A 153 -1.58 -7.80 13.77
C THR A 153 -2.29 -6.76 14.62
N PHE A 154 -2.22 -6.92 15.93
CA PHE A 154 -2.73 -5.95 16.90
C PHE A 154 -1.81 -5.93 18.12
N ASN A 155 -2.15 -5.08 19.09
CA ASN A 155 -1.39 -4.76 20.26
C ASN A 155 0.05 -4.31 19.92
N SER A 156 0.16 -3.27 19.08
CA SER A 156 1.46 -2.79 18.55
C SER A 156 2.31 -3.87 17.87
N GLY A 157 1.66 -4.86 17.24
CA GLY A 157 2.34 -5.95 16.55
C GLY A 157 2.77 -7.13 17.44
N GLN A 158 2.51 -7.08 18.75
CA GLN A 158 2.91 -8.15 19.67
C GLN A 158 2.06 -9.43 19.49
N GLN A 159 0.83 -9.26 19.03
CA GLN A 159 -0.13 -10.33 18.80
C GLN A 159 -0.64 -10.29 17.36
N TYR A 160 -1.14 -11.43 16.89
CA TYR A 160 -1.76 -11.55 15.59
C TYR A 160 -3.04 -12.40 15.67
N LEU A 161 -3.94 -12.14 14.74
CA LEU A 161 -5.16 -12.90 14.53
C LEU A 161 -5.13 -13.55 13.15
N LEU A 162 -5.68 -14.76 13.07
CA LEU A 162 -5.88 -15.51 11.85
C LEU A 162 -7.37 -15.77 11.66
N ALA A 163 -7.89 -15.44 10.48
CA ALA A 163 -9.18 -15.94 10.02
C ALA A 163 -8.94 -17.25 9.28
N ALA A 164 -9.62 -18.29 9.70
CA ALA A 164 -9.55 -19.60 9.08
C ALA A 164 -10.96 -20.11 8.74
N ASP A 165 -11.06 -21.20 7.99
CA ASP A 165 -12.36 -21.73 7.55
C ASP A 165 -13.25 -22.21 8.71
N ASP A 166 -12.67 -22.53 9.86
CA ASP A 166 -13.36 -23.10 11.03
C ASP A 166 -13.33 -22.19 12.28
N GLY A 167 -12.84 -20.95 12.14
CA GLY A 167 -12.84 -19.99 13.24
C GLY A 167 -11.75 -18.93 13.18
N VAL A 168 -11.62 -18.21 14.30
CA VAL A 168 -10.59 -17.18 14.52
C VAL A 168 -9.56 -17.72 15.50
N TYR A 169 -8.28 -17.52 15.19
CA TYR A 169 -7.16 -17.94 16.04
C TYR A 169 -6.31 -16.75 16.45
N VAL A 170 -5.70 -16.85 17.63
CA VAL A 170 -4.79 -15.86 18.20
C VAL A 170 -3.41 -16.46 18.39
N GLY A 171 -2.38 -15.70 18.02
CA GLY A 171 -1.01 -16.02 18.38
C GLY A 171 -0.21 -14.79 18.81
N HIS A 172 0.99 -15.04 19.32
CA HIS A 172 1.88 -14.02 19.88
C HIS A 172 3.24 -14.09 19.18
N HIS A 173 3.81 -12.94 18.82
CA HIS A 173 5.14 -12.86 18.21
C HIS A 173 6.28 -13.11 19.20
N ASN A 174 6.09 -12.75 20.48
CA ASN A 174 7.15 -12.85 21.50
C ASN A 174 7.42 -14.27 21.99
N TYR A 175 6.43 -15.16 21.88
CA TYR A 175 6.59 -16.55 22.27
C TYR A 175 7.01 -17.34 21.04
N LYS A 176 8.33 -17.43 20.82
CA LYS A 176 8.91 -18.30 19.79
C LYS A 176 8.23 -19.66 19.87
N GLN A 177 7.54 -20.05 18.79
CA GLN A 177 6.88 -21.35 18.62
C GLN A 177 5.55 -21.55 19.36
N SER A 178 4.89 -20.50 19.88
CA SER A 178 3.53 -20.65 20.41
C SER A 178 2.55 -20.96 19.27
N LYS A 179 1.87 -22.12 19.36
CA LYS A 179 0.84 -22.52 18.41
C LYS A 179 -0.36 -21.55 18.55
N PRO A 180 -0.89 -21.01 17.44
CA PRO A 180 -2.12 -20.23 17.49
C PRO A 180 -3.24 -21.05 18.14
N HIS A 181 -3.95 -20.46 19.10
CA HIS A 181 -5.10 -21.11 19.72
C HIS A 181 -6.38 -20.52 19.17
N LYS A 182 -7.40 -21.37 18.98
CA LYS A 182 -8.73 -20.93 18.52
C LYS A 182 -9.40 -20.13 19.64
N VAL A 183 -10.05 -19.03 19.28
CA VAL A 183 -10.76 -18.14 20.21
C VAL A 183 -12.24 -18.00 19.88
N LEU A 184 -12.60 -18.09 18.60
CA LEU A 184 -14.00 -18.08 18.14
C LEU A 184 -14.22 -19.27 17.19
N SER A 185 -15.31 -20.00 17.40
CA SER A 185 -15.76 -21.07 16.50
C SER A 185 -16.84 -20.53 15.58
N LEU A 186 -16.46 -20.23 14.34
CA LEU A 186 -17.32 -19.67 13.31
C LEU A 186 -16.98 -20.31 11.96
N ASP A 187 -17.99 -20.62 11.17
CA ASP A 187 -17.79 -21.23 9.86
C ASP A 187 -17.46 -20.19 8.79
N ARG A 188 -16.50 -20.52 7.92
CA ARG A 188 -16.10 -19.73 6.74
C ARG A 188 -15.73 -18.29 7.09
N VAL A 189 -14.79 -18.11 8.02
CA VAL A 189 -14.31 -16.77 8.37
C VAL A 189 -13.44 -16.23 7.23
N ALA A 190 -13.92 -15.17 6.57
CA ALA A 190 -13.29 -14.59 5.40
C ALA A 190 -12.36 -13.41 5.74
N GLN A 191 -12.79 -12.52 6.62
CA GLN A 191 -12.03 -11.31 7.00
C GLN A 191 -12.21 -11.02 8.49
N ILE A 192 -11.17 -10.43 9.09
CA ILE A 192 -11.16 -10.01 10.49
C ILE A 192 -10.47 -8.65 10.63
N GLN A 193 -10.91 -7.85 11.59
CA GLN A 193 -10.27 -6.59 11.93
C GLN A 193 -10.36 -6.29 13.43
N ALA A 194 -9.23 -6.01 14.06
CA ALA A 194 -9.17 -5.45 15.40
C ALA A 194 -9.15 -3.92 15.34
N ILE A 195 -10.03 -3.28 16.12
CA ILE A 195 -10.09 -1.83 16.32
C ILE A 195 -9.73 -1.56 17.78
N GLU A 196 -8.48 -1.20 18.03
CA GLU A 196 -7.93 -1.06 19.38
C GLU A 196 -8.52 0.13 20.15
N SER A 197 -8.83 1.23 19.45
CA SER A 197 -9.37 2.46 20.06
C SER A 197 -10.71 2.23 20.76
N THR A 198 -11.55 1.34 20.20
CA THR A 198 -12.87 1.00 20.73
C THR A 198 -12.94 -0.39 21.36
N GLN A 199 -11.82 -1.13 21.41
CA GLN A 199 -11.75 -2.52 21.87
C GLN A 199 -12.80 -3.41 21.17
N THR A 200 -12.87 -3.31 19.84
CA THR A 200 -13.84 -4.04 19.01
C THR A 200 -13.13 -4.97 18.04
N LEU A 201 -13.63 -6.20 17.90
CA LEU A 201 -13.22 -7.16 16.89
C LEU A 201 -14.37 -7.35 15.89
N LEU A 202 -14.12 -7.02 14.63
CA LEU A 202 -15.03 -7.28 13.53
C LEU A 202 -14.66 -8.60 12.85
N VAL A 203 -15.66 -9.45 12.62
CA VAL A 203 -15.48 -10.77 12.03
C VAL A 203 -16.50 -10.96 10.91
N LEU A 204 -16.03 -11.17 9.69
CA LEU A 204 -16.87 -11.53 8.55
C LEU A 204 -16.85 -13.05 8.38
N ALA A 205 -17.97 -13.71 8.69
CA ALA A 205 -18.15 -15.16 8.61
C ALA A 205 -19.45 -15.49 7.87
N ASP A 206 -19.41 -16.41 6.91
CA ASP A 206 -20.55 -16.79 6.06
C ASP A 206 -21.35 -15.59 5.47
N ARG A 207 -20.63 -14.56 5.01
CA ARG A 207 -21.20 -13.28 4.51
C ARG A 207 -22.03 -12.49 5.54
N MET A 208 -21.86 -12.78 6.82
CA MET A 208 -22.42 -12.02 7.93
C MET A 208 -21.30 -11.31 8.68
N LEU A 209 -21.47 -10.00 8.90
CA LEU A 209 -20.52 -9.20 9.66
C LEU A 209 -20.95 -9.19 11.13
N TRP A 210 -20.08 -9.71 11.97
CA TRP A 210 -20.26 -9.81 13.41
C TRP A 210 -19.34 -8.85 14.15
N GLU A 211 -19.83 -8.36 15.27
CA GLU A 211 -19.13 -7.52 16.23
C GLU A 211 -18.89 -8.32 17.52
N TYR A 212 -17.64 -8.41 17.95
CA TYR A 212 -17.22 -9.00 19.22
C TYR A 212 -16.43 -7.99 20.04
N PRO A 213 -16.45 -8.06 21.38
CA PRO A 213 -15.48 -7.35 22.19
C PRO A 213 -14.07 -7.86 21.88
N LEU A 214 -13.06 -6.99 21.86
CA LEU A 214 -11.68 -7.40 21.59
C LEU A 214 -11.15 -8.37 22.68
N ASP A 215 -11.70 -8.30 23.89
CA ASP A 215 -11.40 -9.25 24.98
C ASP A 215 -11.77 -10.71 24.64
N ALA A 216 -12.61 -10.95 23.62
CA ALA A 216 -12.92 -12.29 23.13
C ALA A 216 -11.68 -13.08 22.68
N VAL A 217 -10.61 -12.37 22.30
CA VAL A 217 -9.29 -12.91 21.94
C VAL A 217 -8.63 -13.65 23.10
N ASN A 218 -9.01 -13.37 24.35
CA ASN A 218 -8.45 -14.06 25.53
C ASN A 218 -9.26 -15.31 25.93
N ASN A 219 -10.41 -15.53 25.30
CA ASN A 219 -11.33 -16.60 25.67
C ASN A 219 -11.03 -17.90 24.91
N LYS A 220 -11.54 -19.01 25.45
CA LYS A 220 -11.61 -20.28 24.74
C LYS A 220 -12.88 -20.32 23.87
N PRO A 221 -12.92 -21.16 22.82
CA PRO A 221 -14.11 -21.28 21.97
C PRO A 221 -15.35 -21.74 22.75
N GLU A 222 -15.17 -22.50 23.84
CA GLU A 222 -16.25 -22.94 24.73
C GLU A 222 -16.87 -21.79 25.53
N SER A 223 -16.10 -20.74 25.80
CA SER A 223 -16.50 -19.55 26.55
C SER A 223 -16.61 -18.32 25.64
N GLN A 224 -16.89 -18.53 24.35
CA GLN A 224 -16.97 -17.43 23.40
C GLN A 224 -18.15 -16.50 23.74
N PRO A 225 -17.96 -15.18 23.71
CA PRO A 225 -19.05 -14.25 23.97
C PRO A 225 -20.07 -14.27 22.83
N LEU A 226 -21.32 -13.88 23.12
CA LEU A 226 -22.35 -13.74 22.10
C LEU A 226 -21.97 -12.59 21.16
N GLY A 227 -21.71 -12.92 19.89
CA GLY A 227 -21.45 -11.93 18.85
C GLY A 227 -22.71 -11.14 18.51
N ARG A 228 -22.54 -9.87 18.16
CA ARG A 228 -23.63 -9.02 17.66
C ARG A 228 -23.58 -8.98 16.15
N LEU A 229 -24.69 -9.35 15.50
CA LEU A 229 -24.82 -9.23 14.05
C LEU A 229 -24.98 -7.75 13.66
N ILE A 230 -24.10 -7.25 12.79
CA ILE A 230 -24.17 -5.89 12.24
C ILE A 230 -24.99 -5.89 10.94
N GLN A 231 -24.60 -6.75 10.00
CA GLN A 231 -25.19 -6.77 8.66
C GLN A 231 -25.01 -8.14 8.02
N THR A 232 -26.00 -8.55 7.23
CA THR A 232 -25.98 -9.77 6.41
C THR A 232 -25.65 -9.45 4.94
N HIS A 233 -25.27 -10.48 4.18
CA HIS A 233 -24.87 -10.36 2.77
C HIS A 233 -23.74 -9.34 2.54
N VAL A 234 -22.78 -9.29 3.46
CA VAL A 234 -21.59 -8.46 3.35
C VAL A 234 -20.54 -9.21 2.53
N PRO A 235 -20.10 -8.67 1.38
CA PRO A 235 -19.12 -9.34 0.52
C PRO A 235 -17.70 -9.20 1.07
N PHE A 236 -17.36 -8.01 1.57
CA PHE A 236 -16.12 -7.68 2.27
C PHE A 236 -16.36 -6.43 3.13
N PHE A 237 -15.42 -6.06 3.98
CA PHE A 237 -15.42 -4.76 4.63
C PHE A 237 -14.00 -4.18 4.65
N TYR A 238 -13.88 -2.86 4.80
CA TYR A 238 -12.60 -2.18 4.88
C TYR A 238 -12.55 -1.29 6.11
N VAL A 239 -11.41 -1.27 6.81
CA VAL A 239 -11.18 -0.38 7.94
C VAL A 239 -9.94 0.45 7.67
N GLY A 240 -10.06 1.76 7.82
CA GLY A 240 -8.96 2.68 7.60
C GLY A 240 -9.20 4.02 8.25
N THR A 241 -8.23 4.91 8.12
CA THR A 241 -8.31 6.26 8.68
C THR A 241 -8.63 7.27 7.59
N CYS A 242 -9.67 8.06 7.79
CA CYS A 242 -10.02 9.19 6.93
C CYS A 242 -10.49 10.36 7.80
N LEU A 243 -10.18 11.59 7.42
CA LEU A 243 -10.49 12.79 8.21
C LEU A 243 -10.04 12.69 9.67
N GLN A 244 -8.88 12.06 9.92
CA GLN A 244 -8.32 11.80 11.25
C GLN A 244 -9.19 10.90 12.15
N ARG A 245 -10.14 10.17 11.58
CA ARG A 245 -11.02 9.22 12.29
C ARG A 245 -10.87 7.83 11.70
N THR A 246 -11.04 6.82 12.55
CA THR A 246 -11.18 5.44 12.06
C THR A 246 -12.57 5.28 11.45
N MET A 247 -12.64 4.68 10.27
CA MET A 247 -13.90 4.38 9.60
C MET A 247 -13.95 2.91 9.20
N VAL A 248 -15.14 2.33 9.31
CA VAL A 248 -15.49 1.00 8.84
C VAL A 248 -16.41 1.16 7.63
N CYS A 249 -15.97 0.71 6.47
CA CYS A 249 -16.71 0.75 5.22
C CYS A 249 -17.33 -0.61 4.93
N ILE A 250 -18.66 -0.65 4.80
CA ILE A 250 -19.43 -1.85 4.53
C ILE A 250 -20.18 -1.63 3.20
N PRO A 251 -19.73 -2.27 2.11
CA PRO A 251 -20.41 -2.21 0.82
C PRO A 251 -21.63 -3.15 0.78
N LYS A 252 -22.69 -2.65 0.15
CA LYS A 252 -23.79 -3.43 -0.42
C LYS A 252 -23.63 -3.42 -1.92
N ILE A 253 -23.17 -4.53 -2.48
CA ILE A 253 -22.82 -4.65 -3.89
C ILE A 253 -24.03 -5.15 -4.67
N SER A 254 -24.32 -4.48 -5.78
CA SER A 254 -25.20 -4.99 -6.83
C SER A 254 -24.60 -4.59 -8.19
N THR A 255 -24.96 -5.35 -9.23
CA THR A 255 -24.43 -5.17 -10.59
C THR A 255 -24.78 -3.80 -11.17
N LEU A 256 -25.95 -3.26 -10.83
CA LEU A 256 -26.46 -2.00 -11.34
C LEU A 256 -26.06 -0.80 -10.47
N HIS A 257 -26.06 -0.98 -9.15
CA HIS A 257 -25.72 0.07 -8.21
C HIS A 257 -25.16 -0.52 -6.92
N SER A 258 -24.04 0.00 -6.44
CA SER A 258 -23.47 -0.36 -5.14
C SER A 258 -23.61 0.81 -4.17
N VAL A 259 -23.80 0.51 -2.89
CA VAL A 259 -23.83 1.51 -1.81
C VAL A 259 -22.77 1.17 -0.79
N ILE A 260 -21.84 2.09 -0.56
CA ILE A 260 -20.78 1.92 0.43
C ILE A 260 -21.16 2.76 1.65
N SER A 261 -21.54 2.09 2.74
CA SER A 261 -21.86 2.74 4.00
C SER A 261 -20.61 2.84 4.86
N ALA A 262 -20.22 4.07 5.22
CA ALA A 262 -19.12 4.35 6.14
C ALA A 262 -19.64 4.57 7.56
N TYR A 263 -19.00 3.93 8.54
CA TYR A 263 -19.34 3.97 9.96
C TYR A 263 -18.16 4.42 10.81
N GLU A 264 -18.44 5.17 11.85
CA GLU A 264 -17.50 5.51 12.92
C GLU A 264 -17.65 4.51 14.07
N PRO A 265 -16.59 3.80 14.50
CA PRO A 265 -16.66 2.97 15.69
C PRO A 265 -16.71 3.87 16.93
N ILE A 266 -17.67 3.63 17.82
CA ILE A 266 -17.89 4.37 19.06
C ILE A 266 -17.49 3.49 20.24
N LYS A 267 -16.63 4.04 21.12
CA LYS A 267 -16.34 3.41 22.41
C LYS A 267 -17.56 3.58 23.32
N LYS A 268 -18.20 2.48 23.72
CA LYS A 268 -19.16 2.51 24.83
C LYS A 268 -18.36 2.64 26.12
N GLU A 269 -18.40 3.81 26.74
CA GLU A 269 -18.02 3.91 28.15
C GLU A 269 -19.04 3.11 28.95
N ILE A 270 -18.59 1.97 29.48
CA ILE A 270 -19.35 1.26 30.51
C ILE A 270 -19.34 2.20 31.70
N ILE A 271 -20.45 2.93 31.92
CA ILE A 271 -20.70 3.54 33.22
C ILE A 271 -20.87 2.36 34.17
N VAL A 272 -19.76 1.95 34.79
CA VAL A 272 -19.81 1.08 35.96
C VAL A 272 -20.48 1.94 37.02
N THR A 273 -21.80 1.83 37.16
CA THR A 273 -22.43 2.17 38.43
C THR A 273 -21.83 1.20 39.42
N THR A 274 -20.77 1.63 40.08
CA THR A 274 -20.28 1.02 41.30
C THR A 274 -21.44 1.09 42.28
N ALA A 275 -22.28 0.06 42.26
CA ALA A 275 -23.14 -0.30 43.37
C ALA A 275 -22.22 -0.81 44.48
N HIS A 276 -21.41 0.10 45.02
CA HIS A 276 -20.92 -0.06 46.38
C HIS A 276 -22.17 0.02 47.25
N GLN A 277 -22.59 -1.14 47.75
CA GLN A 277 -23.32 -1.21 49.00
C GLN A 277 -22.47 -0.47 50.04
N HIS A 278 -22.74 0.82 50.21
CA HIS A 278 -22.41 1.49 51.45
C HIS A 278 -23.73 1.86 52.11
N ASN A 279 -24.15 0.92 52.95
CA ASN A 279 -25.04 1.18 54.06
C ASN A 279 -24.38 2.29 54.91
N ASN A 280 -25.06 3.40 55.14
CA ASN A 280 -25.09 4.12 56.41
C ASN A 280 -26.01 5.36 56.34
N ASN A 281 -26.89 5.40 57.33
CA ASN A 281 -27.73 6.52 57.69
C ASN A 281 -26.90 7.76 58.04
N SER A 282 -27.26 8.92 57.47
CA SER A 282 -27.32 10.18 58.24
C SER A 282 -27.97 11.29 57.42
N SER A 283 -29.09 11.77 57.96
CA SER A 283 -29.72 13.05 57.67
C SER A 283 -28.74 14.23 57.77
N THR A 284 -28.65 15.09 56.75
CA THR A 284 -28.70 16.56 56.95
C THR A 284 -28.88 17.32 55.63
N SER A 285 -29.49 18.48 55.77
CA SER A 285 -29.98 19.42 54.77
C SER A 285 -28.93 19.98 53.80
N GLY A 286 -29.36 20.30 52.58
CA GLY A 286 -28.63 21.24 51.72
C GLY A 286 -28.95 21.03 50.25
N GLY A 287 -29.54 22.03 49.62
CA GLY A 287 -30.12 21.91 48.28
C GLY A 287 -29.13 21.52 47.18
N LYS A 288 -29.62 20.71 46.24
CA LYS A 288 -29.55 20.92 44.78
C LYS A 288 -30.32 19.78 44.12
N ARG A 289 -31.56 20.08 43.69
CA ARG A 289 -32.32 19.23 42.77
C ARG A 289 -31.59 19.17 41.41
N ARG A 290 -30.55 18.34 41.32
CA ARG A 290 -29.93 17.94 40.06
C ARG A 290 -30.35 16.52 39.75
N SER A 291 -31.50 16.46 39.07
CA SER A 291 -31.79 15.54 37.97
C SER A 291 -31.55 14.04 38.22
N LEU A 292 -32.48 13.40 38.93
CA LEU A 292 -32.81 11.99 38.67
C LEU A 292 -33.26 11.76 37.21
N MET A 293 -33.57 12.83 36.46
CA MET A 293 -33.81 12.75 35.03
C MET A 293 -32.55 12.43 34.24
N ASN A 294 -31.33 12.76 34.67
CA ASN A 294 -30.12 12.39 33.93
C ASN A 294 -29.86 10.88 34.01
N THR A 295 -30.15 10.26 35.16
CA THR A 295 -30.09 8.80 35.33
C THR A 295 -31.21 8.11 34.53
N LEU A 296 -32.41 8.69 34.50
CA LEU A 296 -33.55 8.15 33.74
C LEU A 296 -33.43 8.40 32.22
N LEU A 297 -32.70 9.44 31.78
CA LEU A 297 -32.32 9.69 30.39
C LEU A 297 -31.17 8.77 29.94
N ALA A 298 -30.25 8.41 30.84
CA ALA A 298 -29.27 7.34 30.60
C ALA A 298 -29.94 5.95 30.56
N LEU A 299 -30.97 5.72 31.39
CA LEU A 299 -31.79 4.50 31.36
C LEU A 299 -32.80 4.44 30.20
N ARG A 300 -33.20 5.59 29.64
CA ARG A 300 -33.99 5.64 28.40
C ARG A 300 -33.13 5.46 27.14
N GLN A 301 -31.82 5.70 27.24
CA GLN A 301 -30.84 5.27 26.23
C GLN A 301 -30.32 3.85 26.48
N SER A 302 -30.63 3.22 27.62
CA SER A 302 -30.25 1.82 27.89
C SER A 302 -31.27 0.79 27.41
N ASN A 303 -32.29 1.20 26.64
CA ASN A 303 -33.16 0.27 25.88
C ASN A 303 -32.55 -0.16 24.53
N SER A 304 -31.26 0.10 24.31
CA SER A 304 -30.54 -0.20 23.09
C SER A 304 -29.62 -1.43 23.27
N MET A 305 -30.23 -2.59 23.57
CA MET A 305 -29.51 -3.88 23.54
C MET A 305 -29.00 -4.20 22.11
N ASN A 306 -29.56 -3.52 21.10
CA ASN A 306 -29.44 -3.88 19.68
C ASN A 306 -28.68 -2.87 18.80
N GLU A 307 -28.23 -1.73 19.32
CA GLU A 307 -27.51 -0.76 18.47
C GLU A 307 -26.01 -1.09 18.48
N SER A 308 -25.50 -1.41 17.28
CA SER A 308 -24.09 -1.67 16.98
C SER A 308 -23.21 -0.55 17.53
N ASN A 309 -21.96 -0.85 17.89
CA ASN A 309 -21.00 0.20 18.26
C ASN A 309 -20.49 0.98 17.04
N LEU A 310 -21.19 0.89 15.92
CA LEU A 310 -20.89 1.52 14.64
C LEU A 310 -21.95 2.58 14.37
N LYS A 311 -21.56 3.85 14.40
CA LYS A 311 -22.42 4.97 14.01
C LYS A 311 -22.23 5.28 12.54
N LYS A 312 -23.30 5.19 11.77
CA LYS A 312 -23.27 5.52 10.34
C LYS A 312 -22.93 7.00 10.13
N ILE A 313 -21.95 7.27 9.28
CA ILE A 313 -21.50 8.62 8.92
C ILE A 313 -22.06 9.01 7.55
N LYS A 314 -21.87 8.15 6.55
CA LYS A 314 -22.11 8.52 5.15
C LYS A 314 -22.45 7.31 4.29
N ASP A 315 -23.35 7.50 3.33
CA ASP A 315 -23.57 6.55 2.23
C ASP A 315 -22.99 7.09 0.93
N CYS A 316 -22.23 6.24 0.24
CA CYS A 316 -21.61 6.56 -1.03
C CYS A 316 -22.23 5.69 -2.12
N TYR A 317 -22.92 6.30 -3.08
CA TYR A 317 -23.60 5.61 -4.17
C TYR A 317 -22.70 5.49 -5.39
N VAL A 318 -22.60 4.29 -5.94
CA VAL A 318 -21.77 3.97 -7.10
C VAL A 318 -22.64 3.29 -8.16
N PRO A 319 -22.69 3.76 -9.42
CA PRO A 319 -23.59 3.24 -10.45
C PRO A 319 -23.03 1.98 -11.16
N CYS A 320 -22.37 1.09 -10.41
CA CYS A 320 -21.82 -0.16 -10.89
C CYS A 320 -21.40 -1.05 -9.71
N GLU A 321 -20.92 -2.25 -10.02
CA GLU A 321 -20.34 -3.17 -9.06
C GLU A 321 -19.02 -2.62 -8.47
N ALA A 322 -18.89 -2.63 -7.14
CA ALA A 322 -17.67 -2.27 -6.43
C ALA A 322 -16.86 -3.52 -6.07
N TYR A 323 -15.55 -3.52 -6.31
CA TYR A 323 -14.66 -4.65 -6.02
C TYR A 323 -13.76 -4.45 -4.80
N ALA A 324 -13.36 -3.21 -4.54
CA ALA A 324 -12.53 -2.86 -3.39
C ALA A 324 -12.83 -1.43 -2.93
N VAL A 325 -12.60 -1.18 -1.65
CA VAL A 325 -12.69 0.14 -1.03
C VAL A 325 -11.40 0.41 -0.28
N GLU A 326 -10.83 1.59 -0.48
CA GLU A 326 -9.69 2.08 0.27
C GLU A 326 -9.97 3.51 0.76
N LEU A 327 -9.27 3.91 1.82
CA LEU A 327 -9.40 5.24 2.41
C LEU A 327 -8.07 5.98 2.36
N SER A 328 -8.12 7.24 1.96
CA SER A 328 -7.04 8.20 2.11
C SER A 328 -7.36 9.20 3.22
N ALA A 329 -6.47 10.18 3.44
CA ALA A 329 -6.67 11.23 4.44
C ALA A 329 -8.01 11.98 4.29
N THR A 330 -8.55 12.11 3.07
CA THR A 330 -9.78 12.88 2.82
C THR A 330 -10.74 12.23 1.83
N MET A 331 -10.34 11.16 1.14
CA MET A 331 -11.13 10.54 0.08
C MET A 331 -11.36 9.06 0.36
N MET A 332 -12.49 8.55 -0.12
CA MET A 332 -12.76 7.14 -0.30
C MET A 332 -12.50 6.78 -1.77
N LEU A 333 -11.67 5.78 -1.98
CA LEU A 333 -11.34 5.25 -3.31
C LEU A 333 -12.10 3.95 -3.48
N ILE A 334 -12.89 3.85 -4.55
CA ILE A 334 -13.71 2.68 -4.84
C ILE A 334 -13.28 2.12 -6.19
N THR A 335 -12.77 0.90 -6.18
CA THR A 335 -12.40 0.19 -7.41
C THR A 335 -13.65 -0.47 -7.97
N THR A 336 -13.95 -0.21 -9.24
CA THR A 336 -15.14 -0.70 -9.95
C THR A 336 -14.76 -1.30 -11.30
N SER A 337 -15.72 -1.92 -11.99
CA SER A 337 -15.53 -2.42 -13.36
C SER A 337 -15.17 -1.32 -14.38
N ARG A 338 -15.47 -0.05 -14.09
CA ARG A 338 -15.20 1.10 -14.98
C ARG A 338 -13.94 1.88 -14.60
N GLY A 339 -13.20 1.44 -13.57
CA GLY A 339 -12.03 2.13 -13.03
C GLY A 339 -12.20 2.53 -11.56
N VAL A 340 -11.39 3.48 -11.10
CA VAL A 340 -11.39 3.95 -9.71
C VAL A 340 -12.21 5.22 -9.59
N ILE A 341 -13.21 5.21 -8.70
CA ILE A 341 -14.04 6.36 -8.36
C ILE A 341 -13.52 6.95 -7.04
N LEU A 342 -13.28 8.25 -7.03
CA LEU A 342 -12.85 8.99 -5.84
C LEU A 342 -14.03 9.78 -5.29
N ILE A 343 -14.31 9.59 -4.01
CA ILE A 343 -15.36 10.28 -3.28
C ILE A 343 -14.72 11.08 -2.16
N ASP A 344 -14.91 12.39 -2.19
CA ASP A 344 -14.48 13.25 -1.08
C ASP A 344 -15.36 12.97 0.15
N MET A 345 -14.72 12.65 1.27
CA MET A 345 -15.41 12.34 2.53
C MET A 345 -15.82 13.60 3.29
N ARG A 346 -15.30 14.78 2.92
CA ARG A 346 -15.66 16.06 3.56
C ARG A 346 -17.02 16.60 3.13
N THR A 347 -17.36 16.36 1.88
CA THR A 347 -18.55 16.94 1.26
C THR A 347 -19.70 15.96 1.30
N ASP A 348 -20.82 16.33 1.91
CA ASP A 348 -22.02 15.50 1.93
C ASP A 348 -22.85 15.64 0.64
N GLN A 349 -22.26 16.24 -0.40
CA GLN A 349 -22.98 16.45 -1.65
C GLN A 349 -23.16 15.11 -2.36
N PRO A 350 -24.40 14.75 -2.73
CA PRO A 350 -24.62 13.64 -3.64
C PRO A 350 -23.86 13.98 -4.93
N GLN A 351 -22.88 13.16 -5.30
CA GLN A 351 -22.19 13.37 -6.58
C GLN A 351 -23.26 13.40 -7.67
N ARG A 352 -23.31 14.53 -8.37
CA ARG A 352 -24.10 14.73 -9.58
C ARG A 352 -23.88 13.48 -10.42
N LYS A 353 -24.96 12.77 -10.76
CA LYS A 353 -24.95 11.66 -11.71
C LYS A 353 -23.98 12.05 -12.81
N LEU A 354 -22.84 11.36 -12.92
CA LEU A 354 -22.02 11.46 -14.12
C LEU A 354 -22.99 11.09 -15.24
N LEU A 355 -23.41 12.11 -16.00
CA LEU A 355 -24.34 11.95 -17.10
C LEU A 355 -23.72 10.95 -18.10
N PRO A 356 -24.59 10.13 -18.74
CA PRO A 356 -24.24 8.87 -19.37
C PRO A 356 -23.12 8.92 -20.41
#